data_AF-A0A7V1SAA2-F1
#
_entry.id   AF-A0A7V1SAA2-F1
#
_cell.length_a   1.000
_cell.length_b   1.000
_cell.length_c   1.000
_cell.angle_alpha   90.00
_cell.angle_beta   90.00
_cell.angle_gamma   90.00
#
_symmetry.space_group_name_H-M   'P 1'
#
loop_
_entity.id
_entity.type
_entity.pdbx_description
1 polymer ?
#
loop_
_entity_poly.entity_id
_entity_poly.type
_entity_poly.pdbx_seq_one_letter_code
_entity_poly.pdbx_strand_id
1 'polypeptide(L)'
;MTILTIPNILTFLRMALIPVFATLLFYGHSFWALIVFLIAGISDGIDGLIARKYKQESELGTILDPIADKLLMTVAFIVLSMPNVLQPTKHLPVPFWVAAAVIGRDVLILASASAIFIITGFKKFRPSLLGKASTLVQVSAVSLILVANVSGYSFYLPTVYFIVVLFAVVSGLHYIFHVAQLMKQEEAS
;
A
#
# COMPACT_ATOMS: atom_id res chain seq x y z
N MET A 1 10.73 26.83 7.00
CA MET A 1 10.03 25.59 6.61
C MET A 1 9.29 25.84 5.31
N THR A 2 9.79 25.34 4.19
CA THR A 2 9.11 25.51 2.90
C THR A 2 8.17 24.32 2.70
N ILE A 3 6.86 24.57 2.82
CA ILE A 3 5.82 23.54 2.74
C ILE A 3 5.60 23.09 1.28
N LEU A 4 5.87 23.96 0.30
CA LEU A 4 5.82 23.64 -1.13
C LEU A 4 7.20 23.20 -1.64
N THR A 5 7.47 21.90 -1.57
CA THR A 5 8.54 21.26 -2.35
C THR A 5 7.91 20.45 -3.50
N ILE A 6 8.67 20.18 -4.56
CA ILE A 6 8.20 19.36 -5.69
C ILE A 6 7.67 18.00 -5.20
N PRO A 7 8.37 17.26 -4.31
CA PRO A 7 7.86 16.02 -3.75
C PRO A 7 6.49 16.17 -3.07
N ASN A 8 6.32 17.18 -2.22
CA ASN A 8 5.05 17.38 -1.50
C ASN A 8 3.87 17.61 -2.45
N ILE A 9 4.08 18.37 -3.54
CA ILE A 9 3.04 18.59 -4.56
C ILE A 9 2.64 17.27 -5.23
N LEU A 10 3.62 16.40 -5.52
CA LEU A 10 3.36 15.08 -6.08
C LEU A 10 2.58 14.19 -5.09
N THR A 11 2.91 14.23 -3.80
CA THR A 11 2.16 13.52 -2.75
C THR A 11 0.71 14.01 -2.66
N PHE A 12 0.48 15.32 -2.65
CA PHE A 12 -0.87 15.90 -2.66
C PHE A 12 -1.66 15.53 -3.91
N LEU A 13 -1.01 15.58 -5.08
CA LEU A 13 -1.62 15.15 -6.33
C LEU A 13 -2.01 13.67 -6.25
N ARG A 14 -1.14 12.80 -5.72
CA ARG A 14 -1.46 11.37 -5.50
C ARG A 14 -2.68 11.21 -4.62
N MET A 15 -2.74 11.92 -3.49
CA MET A 15 -3.90 11.87 -2.60
C MET A 15 -5.19 12.30 -3.32
N ALA A 16 -5.12 13.29 -4.21
CA ALA A 16 -6.25 13.70 -5.05
C ALA A 16 -6.61 12.66 -6.13
N LEU A 17 -5.65 11.87 -6.61
CA LEU A 17 -5.90 10.79 -7.58
C LEU A 17 -6.59 9.57 -6.95
N ILE A 18 -6.48 9.35 -5.64
CA ILE A 18 -7.14 8.23 -4.93
C ILE A 18 -8.67 8.23 -5.13
N PRO A 19 -9.42 9.32 -4.84
CA PRO A 19 -10.87 9.35 -5.08
C PRO A 19 -11.23 9.28 -6.57
N VAL A 20 -10.38 9.80 -7.46
CA VAL A 20 -10.57 9.68 -8.92
C VAL A 20 -10.45 8.22 -9.35
N PHE A 21 -9.43 7.52 -8.87
CA PHE A 21 -9.26 6.08 -9.08
C PHE A 21 -10.46 5.28 -8.55
N ALA A 22 -10.88 5.56 -7.31
CA ALA A 22 -12.01 4.87 -6.69
C ALA A 22 -13.30 5.06 -7.48
N THR A 23 -13.60 6.29 -7.92
CA THR A 23 -14.81 6.58 -8.71
C THR A 23 -14.76 5.93 -10.09
N LEU A 24 -13.64 6.04 -10.82
CA LEU A 24 -13.48 5.39 -12.12
C LEU A 24 -13.69 3.87 -12.03
N LEU A 25 -13.09 3.23 -11.04
CA LEU A 25 -13.23 1.80 -10.83
C LEU A 25 -14.68 1.45 -10.44
N PHE A 26 -15.30 2.23 -9.56
CA PHE A 26 -16.69 2.04 -9.13
C PHE A 26 -17.71 2.15 -10.29
N TYR A 27 -17.49 3.06 -11.22
CA TYR A 27 -18.34 3.22 -12.43
C TYR A 27 -17.96 2.26 -13.57
N GLY A 28 -17.03 1.32 -13.35
CA GLY A 28 -16.64 0.31 -14.34
C GLY A 28 -15.70 0.81 -15.44
N HIS A 29 -15.09 1.99 -15.28
CA HIS A 29 -14.07 2.52 -16.18
C HIS A 29 -12.67 1.96 -15.87
N SER A 30 -12.54 0.64 -15.88
CA SER A 30 -11.36 -0.09 -15.38
C SER A 30 -10.06 0.24 -16.12
N PHE A 31 -10.14 0.56 -17.41
CA PHE A 31 -8.97 0.99 -18.18
C PHE A 31 -8.41 2.32 -17.67
N TRP A 32 -9.29 3.29 -17.40
CA TRP A 32 -8.90 4.57 -16.84
C TRP A 32 -8.43 4.43 -15.38
N ALA A 33 -9.09 3.57 -14.59
CA ALA A 33 -8.65 3.25 -13.24
C ALA A 33 -7.23 2.65 -13.23
N LEU A 34 -6.91 1.75 -14.15
CA LEU A 34 -5.56 1.19 -14.32
C LEU A 34 -4.54 2.29 -14.63
N ILE A 35 -4.85 3.20 -15.56
CA ILE A 35 -3.96 4.32 -15.90
C ILE A 35 -3.72 5.21 -14.68
N VAL A 36 -4.77 5.60 -13.96
CA VAL A 36 -4.64 6.45 -12.77
C VAL A 36 -3.81 5.75 -11.69
N PHE A 37 -4.05 4.45 -11.45
CA PHE A 37 -3.28 3.66 -10.49
C PHE A 37 -1.79 3.61 -10.85
N LEU A 38 -1.46 3.37 -12.12
CA LEU A 38 -0.07 3.36 -12.59
C LEU A 38 0.59 4.74 -12.47
N ILE A 39 -0.11 5.80 -12.84
CA ILE A 39 0.40 7.18 -12.68
C ILE A 39 0.65 7.49 -11.21
N ALA A 40 -0.26 7.11 -10.32
CA ALA A 40 -0.14 7.32 -8.88
C ALA A 40 1.02 6.54 -8.25
N GLY A 41 1.26 5.29 -8.70
CA GLY A 41 2.38 4.47 -8.23
C GLY A 41 3.73 4.92 -8.80
N ILE A 42 3.78 5.32 -10.07
CA ILE A 42 5.01 5.84 -10.69
C ILE A 42 5.40 7.18 -10.07
N SER A 43 4.42 8.04 -9.75
CA SER A 43 4.72 9.33 -9.12
C SER A 43 5.40 9.19 -7.76
N ASP A 44 5.14 8.11 -7.01
CA ASP A 44 5.81 7.75 -5.73
C ASP A 44 7.26 7.30 -5.90
N GLY A 45 7.54 6.61 -7.00
CA GLY A 45 8.93 6.33 -7.34
C GLY A 45 9.68 7.62 -7.65
N ILE A 46 9.04 8.51 -8.41
CA ILE A 46 9.67 9.73 -8.93
C ILE A 46 9.90 10.77 -7.84
N ASP A 47 8.93 11.08 -6.98
CA ASP A 47 9.10 12.05 -5.90
C ASP A 47 10.17 11.61 -4.89
N GLY A 48 10.22 10.33 -4.53
CA GLY A 48 11.24 9.77 -3.64
C GLY A 48 12.64 9.76 -4.25
N LEU A 49 12.76 9.69 -5.58
CA LEU A 49 14.03 9.87 -6.29
C LEU A 49 14.44 11.35 -6.35
N ILE A 50 13.50 12.25 -6.64
CA ILE A 50 13.73 13.70 -6.69
C ILE A 50 14.12 14.21 -5.30
N ALA A 51 13.41 13.83 -4.24
CA ALA A 51 13.70 14.23 -2.87
C ALA A 51 15.13 13.85 -2.47
N ARG A 52 15.56 12.62 -2.78
CA ARG A 52 16.93 12.14 -2.51
C ARG A 52 17.99 12.83 -3.36
N LYS A 53 17.72 13.04 -4.66
CA LYS A 53 18.69 13.66 -5.59
C LYS A 53 18.89 15.15 -5.31
N TYR A 54 17.84 15.86 -4.95
CA TYR A 54 17.86 17.31 -4.74
C TYR A 54 17.92 17.72 -3.26
N LYS A 55 18.00 16.76 -2.32
CA LYS A 55 17.97 16.98 -0.87
C LYS A 55 16.78 17.85 -0.43
N GLN A 56 15.63 17.68 -1.09
CA GLN A 56 14.38 18.42 -0.83
C GLN A 56 13.43 17.60 0.05
N GLU A 57 13.98 16.87 1.02
CA GLU A 57 13.18 16.13 1.99
C GLU A 57 12.56 17.14 2.98
N SER A 58 11.24 17.07 3.13
CA SER A 58 10.52 17.86 4.13
C SER A 58 9.97 16.93 5.22
N GLU A 59 9.88 17.42 6.46
CA GLU A 59 9.30 16.64 7.57
C GLU A 59 7.86 16.22 7.27
N LEU A 60 7.08 17.10 6.65
CA LEU A 60 5.70 16.82 6.22
C LEU A 60 5.64 15.74 5.14
N GLY A 61 6.46 15.84 4.09
CA GLY A 61 6.52 14.85 3.01
C GLY A 61 6.90 13.47 3.54
N THR A 62 7.89 13.41 4.43
CA THR A 62 8.35 12.14 5.05
C THR A 62 7.24 11.41 5.79
N ILE A 63 6.26 12.13 6.34
CA ILE A 63 5.10 11.56 7.04
C ILE A 63 3.95 11.28 6.06
N LEU A 64 3.73 12.17 5.08
CA LEU A 64 2.63 12.06 4.12
C LEU A 64 2.83 10.94 3.09
N ASP A 65 4.06 10.70 2.63
CA ASP A 65 4.32 9.71 1.58
C ASP A 65 3.88 8.29 1.99
N PRO A 66 4.27 7.77 3.18
CA PRO A 66 3.80 6.45 3.63
C PRO A 66 2.30 6.38 3.89
N ILE A 67 1.65 7.50 4.22
CA ILE A 67 0.20 7.56 4.43
C ILE A 67 -0.51 7.48 3.08
N ALA A 68 -0.09 8.30 2.10
CA ALA A 68 -0.67 8.34 0.77
C ALA A 68 -0.55 6.98 0.05
N ASP A 69 0.61 6.32 0.16
CA ASP A 69 0.84 4.97 -0.40
C ASP A 69 -0.13 3.93 0.19
N LYS A 70 -0.22 3.87 1.52
CA LYS A 70 -1.13 2.94 2.21
C LYS A 70 -2.60 3.22 1.93
N LEU A 71 -2.98 4.49 1.81
CA LEU A 71 -4.34 4.88 1.46
C LEU A 71 -4.70 4.41 0.05
N LEU A 72 -3.82 4.60 -0.94
CA LEU A 72 -4.06 4.13 -2.32
C LEU A 72 -4.28 2.62 -2.34
N MET A 73 -3.41 1.85 -1.68
CA MET A 73 -3.51 0.40 -1.62
C MET A 73 -4.77 -0.07 -0.87
N THR A 74 -5.07 0.55 0.27
CA THR A 74 -6.28 0.25 1.06
C THR A 74 -7.55 0.49 0.24
N VAL A 75 -7.65 1.65 -0.41
CA VAL A 75 -8.80 2.00 -1.26
C VAL A 75 -8.90 1.03 -2.44
N ALA A 76 -7.80 0.66 -3.07
CA ALA A 76 -7.81 -0.32 -4.15
C ALA A 76 -8.37 -1.67 -3.71
N PHE A 77 -7.90 -2.24 -2.60
CA PHE A 77 -8.44 -3.51 -2.10
C PHE A 77 -9.90 -3.41 -1.66
N ILE A 78 -10.31 -2.31 -1.02
CA ILE A 78 -11.71 -2.09 -0.62
C ILE A 78 -12.61 -2.06 -1.86
N VAL A 79 -12.31 -1.20 -2.83
CA VAL A 79 -13.14 -1.02 -4.02
C VAL A 79 -13.16 -2.29 -4.88
N LEU A 80 -12.02 -2.98 -5.02
CA LEU A 80 -11.96 -4.28 -5.71
C LEU A 80 -12.67 -5.43 -4.96
N SER A 81 -12.92 -5.29 -3.66
CA SER A 81 -13.68 -6.28 -2.89
C SER A 81 -15.20 -6.09 -2.96
N MET A 82 -15.65 -4.94 -3.47
CA MET A 82 -17.07 -4.64 -3.57
C MET A 82 -17.72 -5.45 -4.71
N PRO A 83 -18.83 -6.17 -4.43
CA PRO A 83 -19.45 -7.08 -5.40
C PRO A 83 -20.05 -6.37 -6.63
N ASN A 84 -20.36 -5.08 -6.52
CA ASN A 84 -20.95 -4.29 -7.63
C ASN A 84 -19.91 -3.60 -8.52
N VAL A 85 -18.63 -3.65 -8.14
CA VAL A 85 -17.54 -2.95 -8.84
C VAL A 85 -16.93 -3.84 -9.91
N LEU A 86 -16.79 -5.14 -9.62
CA LEU A 86 -16.51 -6.12 -10.67
C LEU A 86 -17.84 -6.48 -11.33
N GLN A 87 -17.93 -6.26 -12.65
CA GLN A 87 -19.14 -6.60 -13.41
C GLN A 87 -19.58 -8.03 -13.06
N PRO A 88 -20.85 -8.24 -12.63
CA PRO A 88 -21.32 -9.48 -12.00
C PRO A 88 -21.25 -10.71 -12.90
N THR A 89 -20.89 -10.55 -14.17
CA THR A 89 -20.84 -11.59 -15.20
C THR A 89 -19.44 -11.94 -15.70
N LYS A 90 -18.36 -11.26 -15.25
CA LYS A 90 -17.01 -11.52 -15.79
C LYS A 90 -15.96 -12.03 -14.80
N HIS A 91 -15.93 -11.59 -13.54
CA HIS A 91 -14.81 -11.93 -12.63
C HIS A 91 -15.24 -12.13 -11.18
N LEU A 92 -14.57 -13.03 -10.46
CA LEU A 92 -14.70 -13.17 -9.02
C LEU A 92 -14.28 -11.84 -8.37
N PRO A 93 -15.12 -11.20 -7.54
CA PRO A 93 -14.69 -10.05 -6.75
C PRO A 93 -13.54 -10.46 -5.84
N VAL A 94 -12.62 -9.52 -5.53
CA VAL A 94 -11.56 -9.82 -4.57
C VAL A 94 -12.24 -10.25 -3.27
N PRO A 95 -11.98 -11.46 -2.76
CA PRO A 95 -12.69 -11.92 -1.59
C PRO A 95 -12.43 -11.00 -0.40
N PHE A 96 -13.47 -10.67 0.36
CA PHE A 96 -13.36 -9.73 1.48
C PHE A 96 -12.26 -10.11 2.48
N TRP A 97 -12.03 -11.41 2.71
CA TRP A 97 -10.98 -11.91 3.59
C TRP A 97 -9.56 -11.56 3.11
N VAL A 98 -9.34 -11.42 1.79
CA VAL A 98 -8.05 -10.98 1.21
C VAL A 98 -7.82 -9.51 1.52
N ALA A 99 -8.84 -8.67 1.27
CA ALA A 99 -8.78 -7.24 1.60
C ALA A 99 -8.57 -7.03 3.12
N ALA A 100 -9.31 -7.77 3.96
CA ALA A 100 -9.16 -7.70 5.41
C ALA A 100 -7.75 -8.13 5.88
N ALA A 101 -7.17 -9.17 5.29
CA ALA A 101 -5.82 -9.62 5.63
C ALA A 101 -4.75 -8.58 5.28
N VAL A 102 -4.86 -7.95 4.10
CA VAL A 102 -3.93 -6.90 3.66
C VAL A 102 -4.04 -5.66 4.57
N ILE A 103 -5.25 -5.15 4.78
CA ILE A 103 -5.49 -3.96 5.59
C ILE A 103 -5.06 -4.23 7.04
N GLY A 104 -5.43 -5.38 7.60
CA GLY A 104 -5.03 -5.79 8.94
C GLY A 104 -3.51 -5.83 9.09
N ARG A 105 -2.79 -6.38 8.11
CA ARG A 105 -1.32 -6.38 8.09
C ARG A 105 -0.75 -4.97 8.05
N ASP A 106 -1.29 -4.07 7.24
CA ASP A 106 -0.76 -2.71 7.11
C ASP A 106 -0.96 -1.88 8.38
N VAL A 107 -2.10 -2.07 9.06
CA VAL A 107 -2.40 -1.52 10.39
C VAL A 107 -1.45 -2.10 11.43
N LEU A 108 -1.21 -3.42 11.43
CA LEU A 108 -0.27 -4.06 12.35
C LEU A 108 1.15 -3.49 12.21
N ILE A 109 1.61 -3.24 10.98
CA ILE A 109 2.92 -2.63 10.73
C ILE A 109 2.97 -1.18 11.21
N LEU A 110 1.92 -0.39 10.98
CA LEU A 110 1.85 0.98 11.51
C LEU A 110 1.89 0.99 13.03
N ALA A 111 1.04 0.19 13.67
CA ALA A 111 0.98 0.09 15.13
C ALA A 111 2.33 -0.36 15.72
N SER A 112 2.96 -1.37 15.11
CA SER A 112 4.28 -1.87 15.51
C SER A 112 5.36 -0.79 15.38
N ALA A 113 5.39 -0.06 14.26
CA ALA A 113 6.36 1.00 14.03
C ALA A 113 6.15 2.16 15.01
N SER A 114 4.90 2.56 15.26
CA SER A 114 4.56 3.60 16.25
C SER A 114 4.92 3.18 17.67
N ALA A 115 4.67 1.93 18.07
CA ALA A 115 5.04 1.41 19.39
C ALA A 115 6.57 1.48 19.60
N ILE A 116 7.36 0.97 18.64
CA ILE A 116 8.83 1.03 18.72
C ILE A 116 9.32 2.48 18.77
N PHE A 117 8.69 3.37 18.00
CA PHE A 117 9.04 4.78 17.99
C PHE A 117 8.86 5.46 19.35
N ILE A 118 7.73 5.19 20.02
CA ILE A 118 7.43 5.72 21.35
C ILE A 118 8.42 5.19 22.39
N ILE A 119 8.77 3.91 22.29
CA ILE A 119 9.65 3.23 23.26
C ILE A 119 11.12 3.67 23.06
N THR A 120 11.64 3.59 21.84
CA THR A 120 13.08 3.74 21.57
C THR A 120 13.56 5.16 21.30
N GLY A 121 12.65 6.15 21.33
CA GLY A 121 13.01 7.57 21.19
C GLY A 121 13.73 7.92 19.90
N PHE A 122 13.12 7.65 18.74
CA PHE A 122 13.62 8.01 17.40
C PHE A 122 14.84 7.23 16.87
N LYS A 123 15.11 5.99 17.31
CA LYS A 123 16.07 5.15 16.55
C LYS A 123 15.46 4.76 15.20
N LYS A 124 16.11 5.18 14.10
CA LYS A 124 15.74 4.89 12.70
C LYS A 124 15.26 3.44 12.54
N PHE A 125 13.95 3.24 12.50
CA PHE A 125 13.35 1.96 12.23
C PHE A 125 13.72 1.54 10.81
N ARG A 126 14.50 0.47 10.65
CA ARG A 126 14.84 -0.07 9.34
C ARG A 126 13.68 -0.96 8.88
N PRO A 127 12.94 -0.59 7.82
CA PRO A 127 11.86 -1.44 7.31
C PRO A 127 12.42 -2.82 6.94
N SER A 128 11.75 -3.88 7.40
CA SER A 128 12.20 -5.25 7.16
C SER A 128 12.09 -5.59 5.67
N LEU A 129 12.99 -6.46 5.18
CA LEU A 129 12.99 -6.91 3.79
C LEU A 129 11.66 -7.60 3.42
N LEU A 130 11.06 -8.33 4.36
CA LEU A 130 9.73 -8.94 4.21
C LEU A 130 8.61 -7.90 4.09
N GLY A 131 8.74 -6.80 4.82
CA GLY A 131 7.83 -5.65 4.73
C GLY A 131 7.75 -5.10 3.30
N LYS A 132 8.92 -4.88 2.68
CA LYS A 132 9.05 -4.39 1.30
C LYS A 132 8.63 -5.42 0.25
N ALA A 133 8.96 -6.69 0.46
CA ALA A 133 8.56 -7.75 -0.46
C ALA A 133 7.02 -7.87 -0.52
N SER A 134 6.36 -7.81 0.63
CA SER A 134 4.90 -7.89 0.69
C SER A 134 4.20 -6.68 0.04
N THR A 135 4.75 -5.46 0.13
CA THR A 135 4.16 -4.31 -0.56
C THR A 135 4.33 -4.41 -2.08
N LEU A 136 5.50 -4.86 -2.56
CA LEU A 136 5.70 -5.14 -3.98
C LEU A 136 4.73 -6.20 -4.51
N VAL A 137 4.49 -7.25 -3.73
CA VAL A 137 3.50 -8.30 -4.07
C VAL A 137 2.09 -7.70 -4.15
N GLN A 138 1.70 -6.85 -3.20
CA GLN A 138 0.38 -6.21 -3.19
C GLN A 138 0.18 -5.26 -4.38
N VAL A 139 1.16 -4.38 -4.67
CA VAL A 139 1.10 -3.46 -5.83
C VAL A 139 1.02 -4.23 -7.13
N SER A 140 1.80 -5.30 -7.26
CA SER A 140 1.78 -6.19 -8.42
C SER A 140 0.43 -6.89 -8.55
N ALA A 141 -0.14 -7.36 -7.43
CA ALA A 141 -1.44 -7.99 -7.42
C ALA A 141 -2.56 -7.04 -7.85
N VAL A 142 -2.61 -5.82 -7.32
CA VAL A 142 -3.61 -4.81 -7.72
C VAL A 142 -3.49 -4.49 -9.20
N SER A 143 -2.26 -4.31 -9.70
CA SER A 143 -2.01 -4.10 -11.14
C SER A 143 -2.55 -5.26 -11.99
N LEU A 144 -2.26 -6.51 -11.60
CA LEU A 144 -2.73 -7.70 -12.30
C LEU A 144 -4.26 -7.84 -12.25
N ILE A 145 -4.90 -7.52 -11.12
CA ILE A 145 -6.36 -7.56 -10.96
C ILE A 145 -6.99 -6.52 -11.88
N LEU A 146 -6.44 -5.30 -11.96
CA LEU A 146 -6.93 -4.25 -12.86
C LEU A 146 -6.74 -4.62 -14.34
N VAL A 147 -5.60 -5.21 -14.71
CA VAL A 147 -5.36 -5.72 -16.07
C VAL A 147 -6.32 -6.86 -16.42
N ALA A 148 -6.55 -7.80 -15.50
CA ALA A 148 -7.54 -8.86 -15.66
C ALA A 148 -8.94 -8.28 -15.89
N ASN A 149 -9.30 -7.23 -15.14
CA ASN A 149 -10.58 -6.55 -15.26
C ASN A 149 -10.76 -5.85 -16.63
N VAL A 150 -9.69 -5.29 -17.19
CA VAL A 150 -9.68 -4.68 -18.54
C VAL A 150 -9.71 -5.73 -19.64
N SER A 151 -8.89 -6.78 -19.52
CA SER A 151 -8.64 -7.76 -20.59
C SER A 151 -9.64 -8.91 -20.62
N GLY A 152 -10.35 -9.17 -19.52
CA GLY A 152 -11.30 -10.28 -19.42
C GLY A 152 -10.67 -11.65 -19.10
N TYR A 153 -9.35 -11.74 -18.87
CA TYR A 153 -8.67 -12.99 -18.52
C TYR A 153 -8.47 -13.11 -17.00
N SER A 154 -9.13 -14.08 -16.34
CA SER A 154 -9.15 -14.24 -14.88
C SER A 154 -8.54 -15.51 -14.31
N PHE A 155 -7.98 -16.39 -15.15
CA PHE A 155 -7.53 -17.72 -14.72
C PHE A 155 -6.52 -17.71 -13.55
N TYR A 156 -5.71 -16.66 -13.45
CA TYR A 156 -4.64 -16.54 -12.45
C TYR A 156 -5.05 -15.86 -11.14
N LEU A 157 -6.28 -15.29 -11.04
CA LEU A 157 -6.70 -14.47 -9.90
C LEU A 157 -6.71 -15.22 -8.54
N PRO A 158 -7.19 -16.48 -8.43
CA PRO A 158 -7.14 -17.21 -7.16
C PRO A 158 -5.72 -17.40 -6.63
N THR A 159 -4.77 -17.69 -7.52
CA THR A 159 -3.35 -17.83 -7.18
C THR A 159 -2.76 -16.52 -6.70
N VAL A 160 -3.11 -15.40 -7.35
CA VAL A 160 -2.69 -14.06 -6.91
C VAL A 160 -3.20 -13.76 -5.50
N TYR A 161 -4.47 -14.05 -5.21
CA TYR A 161 -5.05 -13.83 -3.88
C TYR A 161 -4.33 -14.64 -2.80
N PHE A 162 -4.04 -15.91 -3.08
CA PHE A 162 -3.31 -16.77 -2.14
C PHE A 162 -1.91 -16.24 -1.86
N ILE A 163 -1.17 -15.82 -2.90
CA ILE A 163 0.18 -15.24 -2.76
C ILE A 163 0.14 -13.97 -1.93
N VAL A 164 -0.83 -13.08 -2.18
CA VAL A 164 -0.98 -11.83 -1.41
C VAL A 164 -1.23 -12.12 0.07
N VAL A 165 -2.15 -13.02 0.39
CA VAL A 165 -2.46 -13.37 1.78
C VAL A 165 -1.26 -14.05 2.45
N LEU A 166 -0.59 -14.96 1.76
CA LEU A 166 0.61 -15.63 2.28
C LEU A 166 1.69 -14.61 2.69
N PHE A 167 2.01 -13.68 1.79
CA PHE A 167 3.00 -12.63 2.08
C PHE A 167 2.53 -11.66 3.16
N ALA A 168 1.25 -11.30 3.18
CA ALA A 168 0.68 -10.44 4.22
C ALA A 168 0.80 -11.11 5.61
N VAL A 169 0.43 -12.38 5.72
CA VAL A 169 0.51 -13.14 6.98
C VAL A 169 1.96 -13.32 7.42
N VAL A 170 2.86 -13.76 6.53
CA VAL A 170 4.28 -13.95 6.84
C VAL A 170 4.93 -12.63 7.27
N SER A 171 4.65 -11.54 6.56
CA SER A 171 5.13 -10.20 6.92
C SER A 171 4.57 -9.75 8.26
N GLY A 172 3.27 -9.95 8.52
CA GLY A 172 2.62 -9.55 9.77
C GLY A 172 3.21 -10.28 10.98
N LEU A 173 3.34 -11.61 10.89
CA LEU A 173 3.93 -12.43 11.94
C LEU A 173 5.38 -12.02 12.22
N HIS A 174 6.19 -11.83 11.19
CA HIS A 174 7.58 -11.41 11.35
C HIS A 174 7.70 -10.08 12.12
N TYR A 175 6.80 -9.13 11.86
CA TYR A 175 6.79 -7.85 12.59
C TYR A 175 6.43 -8.03 14.07
N ILE A 176 5.40 -8.83 14.37
CA ILE A 176 5.00 -9.10 15.76
C ILE A 176 6.16 -9.73 16.55
N PHE A 177 6.84 -10.72 15.98
CA PHE A 177 8.00 -11.35 16.63
C PHE A 177 9.15 -10.36 16.83
N HIS A 178 9.41 -9.50 15.86
CA HIS A 178 10.47 -8.51 15.95
C HIS A 178 10.21 -7.50 17.08
N VAL A 179 8.98 -6.99 17.20
CA VAL A 179 8.58 -6.08 18.28
C VAL A 179 8.68 -6.78 19.64
N ALA A 180 8.18 -8.02 19.75
CA ALA A 180 8.21 -8.77 21.00
C ALA A 180 9.64 -9.05 21.49
N GLN A 181 10.59 -9.28 20.57
CA GLN A 181 12.01 -9.43 20.91
C GLN A 181 12.63 -8.13 21.42
N LEU A 182 12.29 -6.99 20.80
CA LEU A 182 12.80 -5.68 21.22
C LEU A 182 12.30 -5.31 22.62
N MET A 183 11.01 -5.53 22.91
CA MET A 183 10.46 -5.28 24.24
C MET A 183 11.16 -6.11 25.32
N LYS A 184 11.44 -7.39 25.05
CA LYS A 184 12.18 -8.26 25.99
C LYS A 184 13.62 -7.81 26.25
N GLN A 185 14.29 -7.20 25.27
CA GLN A 185 15.66 -6.71 25.45
C GLN A 185 15.71 -5.46 26.32
N GLU A 186 14.70 -4.60 26.22
CA GLU A 186 14.61 -3.36 26.98
C GLU A 186 14.19 -3.60 28.44
N GLU A 187 13.31 -4.57 28.71
CA GLU A 187 13.01 -5.01 30.09
C GLU A 187 14.22 -5.64 30.80
N ALA A 188 15.21 -6.13 30.03
CA ALA A 188 16.43 -6.75 30.55
C ALA A 188 17.62 -5.79 30.67
N SER A 189 17.46 -4.52 30.27
CA SER A 189 18.49 -3.46 30.29
C SER A 189 18.30 -2.51 31.47
#